data_AF-A0A3R6P4Z3-F1
#
_entry.id   AF-A0A3R6P4Z3-F1
#
_cell.length_a   1.000
_cell.length_b   1.000
_cell.length_c   1.000
_cell.angle_alpha   90.00
_cell.angle_beta   90.00
_cell.angle_gamma   90.00
#
_symmetry.space_group_name_H-M   'P 1'
#
loop_
_entity.id
_entity.type
_entity.pdbx_description
1 polymer ?
#
loop_
_entity_poly.entity_id
_entity_poly.type
_entity_poly.pdbx_seq_one_letter_code
_entity_poly.pdbx_strand_id
1 'polypeptide(L)'
;MVYELTVQSVKLKSTLFTPPSRLINTCEVTCAIGMLYKKAGQPMPEVKAGDNLGKLIEGIPQQVYDAEGGNLSEIVRNYTWFDSDEVTEDAAIMLRMGYELI
;
A
#
# COMPACT_ATOMS: atom_id res chain seq x y z
N MET A 1 -13.05 11.81 -3.39
CA MET A 1 -11.93 11.75 -2.43
C MET A 1 -10.74 12.49 -3.02
N VAL A 2 -9.88 13.15 -2.22
CA VAL A 2 -8.70 13.85 -2.75
C VAL A 2 -7.50 12.90 -2.67
N TYR A 3 -7.15 12.29 -3.81
CA TYR A 3 -6.13 11.23 -3.85
C TYR A 3 -4.74 11.71 -3.41
N GLU A 4 -4.35 12.93 -3.78
CA GLU A 4 -3.06 13.51 -3.37
C GLU A 4 -2.90 13.60 -1.86
N LEU A 5 -3.97 13.95 -1.12
CA LEU A 5 -3.92 13.98 0.35
C LEU A 5 -3.69 12.59 0.94
N THR A 6 -4.19 11.55 0.28
CA THR A 6 -3.99 10.16 0.72
C THR A 6 -2.53 9.74 0.50
N VAL A 7 -1.93 10.08 -0.65
CA VAL A 7 -0.51 9.86 -0.92
C VAL A 7 0.37 10.56 0.12
N GLN A 8 0.07 11.83 0.43
CA GLN A 8 0.79 12.57 1.47
C GLN A 8 0.60 11.96 2.86
N SER A 9 -0.63 11.55 3.21
CA SER A 9 -0.92 10.85 4.47
C SER A 9 -0.03 9.62 4.65
N VAL A 10 0.00 8.72 3.67
CA VAL A 10 0.80 7.48 3.72
C VAL A 10 2.31 7.80 3.82
N LYS A 11 2.78 8.82 3.09
CA LYS A 11 4.18 9.27 3.18
C LYS A 11 4.52 9.80 4.58
N LEU A 12 3.67 10.61 5.19
CA LEU A 12 3.89 11.14 6.53
C LEU A 12 3.88 10.01 7.58
N LYS A 13 2.91 9.09 7.47
CA LYS A 13 2.77 7.94 8.39
C LYS A 13 3.97 6.99 8.36
N SER A 14 4.58 6.82 7.18
CA SER A 14 5.76 5.97 6.98
C SER A 14 7.09 6.65 7.29
N THR A 15 7.17 7.99 7.29
CA THR A 15 8.45 8.71 7.45
C THR A 15 8.60 9.46 8.78
N LEU A 16 7.52 9.98 9.37
CA LEU A 16 7.61 10.86 10.55
C LEU A 16 7.48 10.14 11.89
N PHE A 17 6.97 8.90 11.91
CA PHE A 17 6.67 8.18 13.15
C PHE A 17 7.56 6.94 13.31
N THR A 18 8.00 6.72 14.56
CA THR A 18 8.75 5.52 14.98
C THR A 18 8.15 5.01 16.30
N PRO A 19 7.37 3.91 16.29
CA PRO A 19 7.04 3.07 15.13
C PRO A 19 6.10 3.79 14.14
N PRO A 20 6.07 3.34 12.87
CA PRO A 20 5.19 3.91 11.84
C PRO A 20 3.72 3.93 12.25
N SER A 21 2.98 4.93 11.78
CA SER A 21 1.55 5.07 12.08
C SER A 21 0.70 4.12 11.22
N ARG A 22 -0.37 3.57 11.80
CA ARG A 22 -1.22 2.58 11.16
C ARG A 22 -1.98 3.15 9.95
N LEU A 23 -2.13 2.32 8.93
CA LEU A 23 -3.03 2.58 7.81
C LEU A 23 -4.46 2.27 8.22
N ILE A 24 -5.41 3.12 7.83
CA ILE A 24 -6.79 3.10 8.35
C ILE A 24 -7.84 2.64 7.33
N ASN A 25 -7.49 2.56 6.05
CA ASN A 25 -8.43 2.18 5.00
C ASN A 25 -7.72 1.50 3.81
N THR A 26 -8.54 0.91 2.94
CA THR A 26 -8.09 0.17 1.75
C THR A 26 -7.27 1.05 0.79
N CYS A 27 -7.63 2.32 0.64
CA CYS A 27 -6.91 3.28 -0.19
C CYS A 27 -5.50 3.60 0.31
N GLU A 28 -5.32 3.70 1.63
CA GLU A 28 -4.00 3.93 2.24
C GLU A 28 -3.10 2.71 2.08
N VAL A 29 -3.61 1.50 2.31
CA VAL A 29 -2.81 0.27 2.15
C VAL A 29 -2.46 0.00 0.69
N THR A 30 -3.40 0.16 -0.25
CA THR A 30 -3.07 -0.03 -1.68
C THR A 30 -2.09 1.02 -2.17
N CYS A 31 -2.20 2.27 -1.69
CA CYS A 31 -1.19 3.29 -1.94
C CYS A 31 0.18 2.89 -1.40
N ALA A 32 0.25 2.43 -0.15
CA ALA A 32 1.50 1.97 0.45
C ALA A 32 2.11 0.78 -0.31
N ILE A 33 1.29 -0.14 -0.83
CA ILE A 33 1.72 -1.24 -1.69
C ILE A 33 2.33 -0.69 -2.98
N GLY A 34 1.68 0.27 -3.66
CA GLY A 34 2.24 0.93 -4.84
C GLY A 34 3.62 1.56 -4.57
N MET A 35 3.75 2.28 -3.46
CA MET A 35 5.02 2.88 -3.02
C MET A 35 6.09 1.82 -2.73
N LEU A 36 5.69 0.71 -2.11
CA LEU A 36 6.57 -0.41 -1.75
C LEU A 36 7.17 -1.05 -3.01
N TYR A 37 6.33 -1.39 -4.00
CA TYR A 37 6.80 -1.97 -5.26
C TYR A 37 7.73 -1.02 -6.02
N LYS A 38 7.40 0.28 -6.04
CA LYS A 38 8.25 1.31 -6.64
C LYS A 38 9.63 1.37 -6.01
N LYS A 39 9.70 1.39 -4.67
CA LYS A 39 10.98 1.39 -3.95
C LYS A 39 11.77 0.09 -4.12
N ALA A 40 11.08 -1.05 -4.21
CA ALA A 40 11.69 -2.34 -4.48
C ALA A 40 12.18 -2.49 -5.94
N GLY A 41 11.89 -1.52 -6.83
CA GLY A 41 12.24 -1.60 -8.25
C GLY A 41 11.47 -2.69 -9.01
N GLN A 42 10.35 -3.14 -8.47
CA GLN A 42 9.52 -4.22 -9.03
C GLN A 42 8.34 -3.64 -9.82
N PRO A 43 7.84 -4.34 -10.85
CA PRO A 43 6.68 -3.89 -11.59
C PRO A 43 5.46 -3.79 -10.69
N MET A 44 4.62 -2.79 -10.94
CA MET A 44 3.37 -2.59 -10.22
C MET A 44 2.48 -3.84 -10.35
N PRO A 45 1.88 -4.33 -9.25
CA PRO A 45 0.97 -5.47 -9.31
C PRO A 45 -0.29 -5.10 -10.12
N GLU A 46 -0.77 -6.04 -10.93
CA GLU A 46 -2.05 -5.90 -11.63
C GLU A 46 -3.19 -6.20 -10.66
N VAL A 47 -3.93 -5.16 -10.27
CA VAL A 47 -5.05 -5.26 -9.33
C VAL A 47 -6.27 -4.58 -9.95
N LYS A 48 -7.44 -5.20 -9.82
CA LYS A 48 -8.72 -4.69 -10.31
C LYS A 48 -9.70 -4.47 -9.16
N ALA A 49 -10.67 -3.60 -9.41
CA ALA A 49 -11.77 -3.41 -8.47
C ALA A 49 -12.56 -4.73 -8.31
N GLY A 50 -12.88 -5.08 -7.06
CA GLY A 50 -13.50 -6.36 -6.68
C GLY A 50 -12.50 -7.48 -6.35
N ASP A 51 -11.19 -7.25 -6.50
CA ASP A 51 -10.19 -8.20 -6.02
C ASP A 51 -10.16 -8.23 -4.48
N ASN A 52 -9.89 -9.39 -3.91
CA ASN A 52 -9.79 -9.54 -2.46
C ASN A 52 -8.50 -8.90 -1.93
N LEU A 53 -8.64 -8.00 -0.96
CA LEU A 53 -7.51 -7.25 -0.40
C LEU A 53 -6.53 -8.15 0.36
N GLY A 54 -7.03 -9.15 1.09
CA GLY A 54 -6.18 -10.11 1.80
C GLY A 54 -5.28 -10.90 0.84
N LYS A 55 -5.85 -11.40 -0.25
CA LYS A 55 -5.07 -12.09 -1.30
C LYS A 55 -4.03 -11.18 -1.95
N LEU A 56 -4.33 -9.90 -2.10
CA LEU A 56 -3.35 -8.94 -2.61
C LEU A 56 -2.17 -8.80 -1.65
N ILE A 57 -2.41 -8.61 -0.35
CA ILE A 57 -1.37 -8.42 0.65
C ILE A 57 -0.55 -9.71 0.84
N GLU A 58 -1.21 -10.86 0.94
CA GLU A 58 -0.56 -12.17 1.03
C GLU A 58 0.23 -12.53 -0.24
N GLY A 59 -0.21 -12.03 -1.39
CA GLY A 59 0.44 -12.24 -2.68
C GLY A 59 1.70 -11.41 -2.90
N ILE A 60 2.02 -10.47 -2.01
CA ILE A 60 3.22 -9.63 -2.13
C ILE A 60 4.45 -10.52 -1.87
N PRO A 61 5.38 -10.64 -2.84
CA PRO A 61 6.59 -11.43 -2.63
C PRO A 61 7.40 -10.90 -1.46
N GLN A 62 7.92 -11.80 -0.63
CA GLN A 62 8.80 -11.45 0.48
C GLN A 62 9.99 -10.55 0.04
N GLN A 63 10.50 -10.76 -1.16
CA GLN A 63 11.57 -9.96 -1.77
C GLN A 63 11.22 -8.47 -1.90
N VAL A 64 9.96 -8.13 -2.13
CA VAL A 64 9.50 -6.73 -2.23
C VAL A 64 9.60 -6.05 -0.86
N TYR A 65 9.23 -6.75 0.20
CA TYR A 65 9.40 -6.27 1.56
C TYR A 65 10.88 -6.18 1.96
N ASP A 66 11.68 -7.18 1.61
CA ASP A 66 13.11 -7.20 1.98
C ASP A 66 13.90 -6.12 1.21
N ALA A 67 13.50 -5.79 -0.02
CA ALA A 67 14.13 -4.75 -0.84
C ALA A 67 13.92 -3.33 -0.29
N GLU A 68 12.76 -3.06 0.32
CA GLU A 68 12.52 -1.78 0.99
C GLU A 68 13.06 -1.79 2.43
N GLY A 69 12.86 -2.89 3.16
CA GLY A 69 13.49 -3.16 4.45
C GLY A 69 13.21 -2.14 5.55
N GLY A 70 12.17 -1.31 5.40
CA GLY A 70 11.91 -0.16 6.25
C GLY A 70 10.44 -0.02 6.65
N ASN A 71 10.08 1.22 6.97
CA ASN A 71 8.78 1.54 7.57
C ASN A 71 7.59 1.22 6.65
N LEU A 72 7.73 1.27 5.31
CA LEU A 72 6.64 0.92 4.40
C LEU A 72 6.34 -0.58 4.46
N SER A 73 7.38 -1.40 4.55
CA SER A 73 7.23 -2.84 4.69
C SER A 73 6.51 -3.20 5.99
N GLU A 74 6.86 -2.53 7.09
CA GLU A 74 6.25 -2.75 8.39
C GLU A 74 4.77 -2.35 8.42
N ILE A 75 4.39 -1.19 7.88
CA ILE A 75 2.97 -0.75 7.89
C ILE A 75 2.08 -1.63 7.02
N VAL A 76 2.58 -2.12 5.88
CA VAL A 76 1.80 -2.97 4.98
C VAL A 76 1.61 -4.35 5.62
N ARG A 77 2.65 -4.91 6.25
CA ARG A 77 2.55 -6.20 6.98
C ARG A 77 1.63 -6.15 8.19
N ASN A 78 1.65 -5.03 8.92
CA ASN A 78 0.85 -4.86 10.12
C ASN A 78 -0.56 -4.32 9.84
N TYR A 79 -0.93 -4.13 8.58
CA TYR A 79 -2.28 -3.75 8.22
C TYR A 79 -3.25 -4.87 8.58
N THR A 80 -4.39 -4.52 9.16
CA THR A 80 -5.46 -5.47 9.48
C THR A 80 -6.60 -5.26 8.50
N TRP A 81 -6.98 -6.32 7.80
CA TRP A 81 -8.11 -6.34 6.87
C TRP A 81 -9.14 -7.39 7.33
N PHE A 82 -10.36 -7.25 6.81
CA PHE A 82 -11.38 -8.29 6.91
C PHE A 82 -11.38 -9.16 5.65
N ASP A 83 -11.81 -10.41 5.76
CA ASP A 83 -11.90 -11.31 4.61
C ASP A 83 -12.86 -10.79 3.52
N SER A 84 -13.82 -9.94 3.91
CA SER A 84 -14.75 -9.24 3.02
C SER A 84 -14.20 -7.96 2.40
N ASP A 85 -12.99 -7.53 2.76
CA ASP A 85 -12.42 -6.31 2.21
C ASP A 85 -11.98 -6.54 0.76
N GLU A 86 -12.48 -5.67 -0.10
CA GLU A 86 -12.20 -5.68 -1.53
C GLU A 86 -11.44 -4.41 -1.92
N VAL A 87 -10.65 -4.54 -2.98
CA VAL A 87 -10.05 -3.40 -3.65
C VAL A 87 -11.17 -2.65 -4.36
N THR A 88 -11.44 -1.43 -3.93
CA THR A 88 -12.39 -0.53 -4.61
C THR A 88 -11.73 0.14 -5.82
N GLU A 89 -12.52 0.77 -6.69
CA GLU A 89 -11.99 1.56 -7.81
C GLU A 89 -10.99 2.63 -7.31
N ASP A 90 -11.36 3.35 -6.26
CA ASP A 90 -10.50 4.34 -5.62
C ASP A 90 -9.19 3.72 -5.09
N ALA A 91 -9.25 2.51 -4.53
CA ALA A 91 -8.07 1.82 -4.02
C ALA A 91 -7.12 1.37 -5.15
N ALA A 92 -7.67 0.94 -6.29
CA ALA A 92 -6.88 0.64 -7.48
C ALA A 92 -6.20 1.89 -8.06
N ILE A 93 -6.90 3.03 -8.08
CA ILE A 93 -6.32 4.32 -8.46
C ILE A 93 -5.20 4.71 -7.50
N MET A 94 -5.42 4.55 -6.19
CA MET A 94 -4.44 4.87 -5.16
C MET A 94 -3.18 4.01 -5.24
N LEU A 95 -3.30 2.74 -5.63
CA LEU A 95 -2.16 1.87 -5.90
C LEU A 95 -1.27 2.47 -7.00
N ARG A 96 -1.89 2.84 -8.11
CA ARG A 96 -1.19 3.47 -9.24
C ARG A 96 -0.55 4.79 -8.84
N MET A 97 -1.26 5.64 -8.12
CA MET A 97 -0.73 6.91 -7.65
C MET A 97 0.44 6.73 -6.66
N GLY A 98 0.38 5.74 -5.77
CA GLY A 98 1.49 5.40 -4.88
C GLY A 98 2.75 4.96 -5.63
N TYR A 99 2.59 4.27 -6.77
CA TYR A 99 3.69 3.83 -7.61
C TYR A 99 4.27 4.95 -8.51
N GLU A 100 3.42 5.84 -9.03
CA GLU A 100 3.83 6.87 -9.99
C GLU A 100 4.33 8.18 -9.35
N LEU A 101 3.81 8.55 -8.17
CA LEU A 101 4.08 9.86 -7.53
C LEU A 101 5.22 9.85 -6.50
N ILE A 102 5.97 8.75 -6.42
CA ILE A 102 7.19 8.60 -5.61
C ILE A 102 8.38 8.29 -6.52
#